data_AF-A0A6C0RHC4-F1
#
_entry.id   AF-A0A6C0RHC4-F1
#
_cell.length_a   1.000
_cell.length_b   1.000
_cell.length_c   1.000
_cell.angle_alpha   90.00
_cell.angle_beta   90.00
_cell.angle_gamma   90.00
#
_symmetry.space_group_name_H-M   'P 1'
#
loop_
_entity.id
_entity.type
_entity.pdbx_description
1 polymer ?
#
loop_
_entity_poly.entity_id
_entity_poly.type
_entity_poly.pdbx_seq_one_letter_code
_entity_poly.pdbx_strand_id
1 'polypeptide(L)'
;MKHKVLEFSLLILLVGLLVVSCQNNDNDTPNIENQKELLELVNPNDTIVVSNHPGVSVYKTNEDYVNYVWVVVLSDGQLSSIPAYSLADTTGRLKTAENGNIISNVRWKLENGYIVSLEIDLEASFTNITIDEYVKYNIQQGVTCWPNPLIKSRIVDSNPFTEFYHMGCNDCKLKQFTLGQITEMINDGTLEDHFDKIK
;
A
#
# COMPACT_ATOMS: atom_id res chain seq x y z
N MET A 1 -6.17 -73.59 -28.64
CA MET A 1 -5.51 -74.62 -27.80
C MET A 1 -4.00 -74.55 -27.97
N LYS A 2 -3.30 -74.03 -26.96
CA LYS A 2 -2.05 -74.52 -26.34
C LYS A 2 -1.32 -73.35 -25.71
N HIS A 3 -1.52 -73.27 -24.40
CA HIS A 3 -0.79 -72.46 -23.45
C HIS A 3 0.71 -72.74 -23.52
N LYS A 4 1.51 -71.68 -23.34
CA LYS A 4 2.74 -71.78 -22.56
C LYS A 4 2.65 -70.80 -21.40
N VAL A 5 2.96 -71.36 -20.25
CA VAL A 5 2.82 -70.87 -18.89
C VAL A 5 4.21 -71.04 -18.27
N LEU A 6 4.47 -70.27 -17.20
CA LEU A 6 5.48 -70.52 -16.15
C LEU A 6 6.93 -70.06 -16.49
N GLU A 7 7.74 -69.43 -15.61
CA GLU A 7 7.81 -69.38 -14.13
C GLU A 7 8.52 -68.08 -13.64
N PHE A 8 8.09 -67.60 -12.45
CA PHE A 8 8.86 -67.12 -11.29
C PHE A 8 10.20 -66.37 -11.49
N SER A 9 10.40 -65.18 -10.91
CA SER A 9 10.72 -65.13 -9.48
C SER A 9 10.31 -63.85 -8.76
N LEU A 10 9.50 -64.09 -7.74
CA LEU A 10 9.16 -63.29 -6.58
C LEU A 10 10.42 -63.02 -5.73
N LEU A 11 10.71 -61.76 -5.38
CA LEU A 11 11.58 -61.47 -4.22
C LEU A 11 11.07 -60.25 -3.43
N ILE A 12 10.21 -60.59 -2.47
CA ILE A 12 10.23 -60.17 -1.06
C ILE A 12 10.36 -58.67 -0.75
N LEU A 13 9.20 -58.13 -0.40
CA LEU A 13 8.90 -57.08 0.57
C LEU A 13 9.87 -57.06 1.78
N LEU A 14 10.49 -55.92 2.07
CA LEU A 14 10.89 -55.57 3.43
C LEU A 14 10.44 -54.14 3.76
N VAL A 15 9.29 -54.08 4.42
CA VAL A 15 8.82 -52.91 5.17
C VAL A 15 9.53 -52.91 6.53
N GLY A 16 10.12 -51.78 6.89
CA GLY A 16 10.67 -51.50 8.22
C GLY A 16 11.13 -50.04 8.25
N LEU A 17 10.19 -49.10 8.43
CA LEU A 17 9.90 -48.41 9.70
C LEU A 17 10.79 -47.18 9.95
N LEU A 18 10.16 -46.02 9.74
CA LEU A 18 10.16 -44.84 10.62
C LEU A 18 11.52 -44.38 11.18
N VAL A 19 12.09 -43.34 10.56
CA VAL A 19 12.29 -42.01 11.20
C VAL A 19 12.28 -40.95 10.08
N VAL A 20 11.10 -40.47 9.69
CA VAL A 20 11.03 -39.10 9.15
C VAL A 20 10.90 -38.23 10.39
N SER A 21 12.02 -37.68 10.82
CA SER A 21 12.05 -36.68 11.89
C SER A 21 11.24 -35.48 11.43
N CYS A 22 10.07 -35.29 12.03
CA CYS A 22 9.39 -34.01 12.09
C CYS A 22 10.35 -33.01 12.76
N GLN A 23 11.01 -32.17 11.97
CA GLN A 23 11.44 -30.87 12.46
C GLN A 23 10.35 -29.88 12.05
N ASN A 24 9.48 -29.60 13.03
CA ASN A 24 8.82 -28.32 13.13
C ASN A 24 9.91 -27.25 13.08
N ASN A 25 10.01 -26.54 11.97
CA ASN A 25 10.43 -25.15 12.01
C ASN A 25 9.16 -24.32 11.85
N ASP A 26 8.42 -24.25 12.96
CA ASP A 26 7.71 -23.04 13.31
C ASP A 26 8.76 -21.94 13.36
N ASN A 27 8.67 -20.99 12.43
CA ASN A 27 9.14 -19.59 12.47
C ASN A 27 9.46 -19.08 11.05
N ASP A 28 8.54 -19.25 10.10
CA ASP A 28 8.40 -18.28 9.01
C ASP A 28 7.58 -17.10 9.53
N THR A 29 8.10 -16.43 10.55
CA THR A 29 7.74 -15.04 10.79
C THR A 29 8.37 -14.27 9.63
N PRO A 30 7.59 -13.60 8.76
CA PRO A 30 8.19 -12.79 7.72
C PRO A 30 9.12 -11.78 8.41
N ASN A 31 10.38 -11.78 7.98
CA ASN A 31 11.42 -10.91 8.52
C ASN A 31 11.01 -9.44 8.31
N ILE A 32 10.40 -8.85 9.33
CA ILE A 32 9.90 -7.46 9.37
C ILE A 32 11.07 -6.46 9.19
N GLU A 33 12.31 -6.88 9.44
CA GLU A 33 13.48 -6.00 9.42
C GLU A 33 13.91 -5.59 8.00
N ASN A 34 13.55 -6.37 6.96
CA ASN A 34 13.84 -6.04 5.56
C ASN A 34 12.77 -5.18 4.85
N GLN A 35 11.69 -4.78 5.53
CA GLN A 35 10.70 -3.84 4.96
C GLN A 35 10.95 -2.38 5.37
N LYS A 36 11.94 -2.13 6.22
CA LYS A 36 12.21 -0.79 6.78
C LYS A 36 12.94 0.16 5.82
N GLU A 37 13.32 -0.30 4.64
CA GLU A 37 14.07 0.45 3.63
C GLU A 37 13.21 0.77 2.39
N LEU A 38 11.94 1.10 2.61
CA LEU A 38 10.95 1.41 1.57
C LEU A 38 10.64 2.92 1.50
N LEU A 39 11.64 3.75 1.74
CA LEU A 39 11.50 5.20 1.64
C LEU A 39 12.50 5.70 0.62
N GLU A 40 12.06 5.81 -0.64
CA GLU A 40 12.52 6.95 -1.43
C GLU A 40 11.95 8.18 -0.71
N LEU A 41 12.70 8.70 0.27
CA LEU A 41 12.51 10.08 0.71
C LEU A 41 12.59 10.90 -0.56
N VAL A 42 11.52 11.65 -0.84
CA VAL A 42 11.54 12.59 -1.94
C VAL A 42 12.73 13.50 -1.69
N ASN A 43 13.63 13.62 -2.67
CA ASN A 43 14.71 14.57 -2.53
C ASN A 43 14.06 15.93 -2.30
N PRO A 44 14.39 16.67 -1.23
CA PRO A 44 13.73 17.95 -0.95
C PRO A 44 13.88 18.97 -2.09
N ASN A 45 14.79 18.73 -3.03
CA ASN A 45 14.97 19.52 -4.25
C ASN A 45 14.10 19.05 -5.44
N ASP A 46 13.44 17.89 -5.36
CA ASP A 46 12.53 17.42 -6.39
C ASP A 46 11.30 18.32 -6.42
N THR A 47 11.13 19.00 -7.54
CA THR A 47 10.00 19.89 -7.73
C THR A 47 8.84 19.12 -8.32
N ILE A 48 7.87 18.80 -7.47
CA ILE A 48 6.56 18.32 -7.91
C ILE A 48 5.57 19.45 -7.73
N VAL A 49 4.87 19.78 -8.81
CA VAL A 49 3.83 20.82 -8.80
C VAL A 49 2.52 20.16 -8.42
N VAL A 50 2.02 20.49 -7.23
CA VAL A 50 0.69 20.05 -6.79
C VAL A 50 -0.35 21.12 -7.18
N SER A 51 -1.48 20.67 -7.73
CA SER A 51 -2.62 21.53 -8.10
C SER A 51 -3.85 21.17 -7.27
N ASN A 52 -4.64 22.16 -6.87
CA ASN A 52 -5.81 22.01 -5.99
C ASN A 52 -7.06 21.35 -6.62
N HIS A 53 -6.95 20.65 -7.76
CA HIS A 53 -8.06 19.90 -8.37
C HIS A 53 -7.66 18.44 -8.59
N PRO A 54 -8.33 17.43 -7.96
CA PRO A 54 -9.51 17.53 -7.08
C PRO A 54 -9.23 18.08 -5.67
N GLY A 55 -7.96 18.28 -5.31
CA GLY A 55 -7.52 18.83 -4.03
C GLY A 55 -6.13 18.33 -3.68
N VAL A 56 -5.52 18.94 -2.67
CA VAL A 56 -4.24 18.51 -2.09
C VAL A 56 -4.43 18.41 -0.58
N SER A 57 -4.07 17.27 -0.02
CA SER A 57 -4.07 17.06 1.43
C SER A 57 -2.64 16.98 1.94
N VAL A 58 -2.39 17.60 3.10
CA VAL A 58 -1.14 17.50 3.85
C VAL A 58 -1.48 16.97 5.23
N TYR A 59 -0.87 15.86 5.65
CA TYR A 59 -1.31 15.17 6.87
C TYR A 59 -0.17 14.43 7.57
N LYS A 60 -0.38 14.13 8.86
CA LYS A 60 0.45 13.20 9.63
C LYS A 60 -0.39 12.03 10.10
N THR A 61 0.26 10.87 10.26
CA THR A 61 -0.37 9.65 10.73
C THR A 61 0.23 9.15 12.04
N ASN A 62 -0.48 8.25 12.73
CA ASN A 62 -0.01 7.59 13.96
C ASN A 62 1.25 6.74 13.72
N GLU A 63 1.34 6.10 12.55
CA GLU A 63 2.47 5.27 12.12
C GLU A 63 2.83 5.57 10.65
N ASP A 64 3.88 4.93 10.13
CA ASP A 64 4.29 5.11 8.73
C ASP A 64 3.43 4.29 7.76
N TYR A 65 2.38 4.92 7.24
CA TYR A 65 1.46 4.30 6.28
C TYR A 65 1.68 4.68 4.81
N VAL A 66 2.79 5.35 4.48
CA VAL A 66 2.96 5.96 3.14
C VAL A 66 2.82 4.95 1.99
N ASN A 67 3.31 3.72 2.17
CA ASN A 67 3.27 2.67 1.15
C ASN A 67 2.12 1.68 1.33
N TYR A 68 1.17 1.97 2.21
CA TYR A 68 0.04 1.10 2.49
C TYR A 68 -1.23 1.60 1.81
N VAL A 69 -2.10 0.65 1.48
CA VAL A 69 -3.42 0.92 0.91
C VAL A 69 -4.32 1.50 1.99
N TRP A 70 -4.90 2.65 1.66
CA TRP A 70 -5.98 3.25 2.42
C TRP A 70 -7.33 2.86 1.82
N VAL A 71 -8.38 2.90 2.63
CA VAL A 71 -9.77 2.71 2.23
C VAL A 71 -10.67 3.58 3.11
N VAL A 72 -11.87 3.91 2.64
CA VAL A 72 -12.90 4.50 3.52
C VAL A 72 -13.86 3.40 3.95
N VAL A 73 -14.18 3.35 5.23
CA VAL A 73 -15.17 2.39 5.78
C VAL A 73 -16.46 3.16 6.05
N LEU A 74 -17.51 2.80 5.34
CA LEU A 74 -18.85 3.37 5.53
C LEU A 74 -19.47 2.89 6.84
N SER A 75 -20.49 3.61 7.31
CA SER A 75 -21.20 3.30 8.56
C SER A 75 -21.89 1.92 8.57
N ASP A 76 -22.23 1.37 7.41
CA ASP A 76 -22.77 0.01 7.25
C ASP A 76 -21.67 -1.08 7.15
N GLY A 77 -20.42 -0.66 7.34
CA GLY A 77 -19.24 -1.50 7.24
C GLY A 77 -18.80 -1.79 5.81
N GLN A 78 -19.46 -1.28 4.77
CA GLN A 78 -18.97 -1.41 3.39
C GLN A 78 -17.71 -0.57 3.17
N LEU A 79 -16.90 -0.96 2.20
CA LEU A 79 -15.74 -0.17 1.79
C LEU A 79 -16.15 0.79 0.67
N SER A 80 -15.76 2.05 0.80
CA SER A 80 -15.77 3.07 -0.23
C SER A 80 -14.34 3.56 -0.50
N SER A 81 -14.15 4.28 -1.61
CA SER A 81 -12.86 4.88 -1.99
C SER A 81 -11.68 3.90 -1.89
N ILE A 82 -11.80 2.73 -2.52
CA ILE A 82 -10.67 1.80 -2.65
C ILE A 82 -9.82 2.28 -3.83
N PRO A 83 -8.51 2.54 -3.64
CA PRO A 83 -7.65 2.96 -4.74
C PRO A 83 -7.70 1.95 -5.90
N ALA A 84 -8.08 2.44 -7.07
CA ALA A 84 -8.18 1.64 -8.30
C ALA A 84 -6.80 1.46 -8.96
N TYR A 85 -5.82 1.01 -8.18
CA TYR A 85 -4.47 0.72 -8.64
C TYR A 85 -4.51 -0.49 -9.59
N SER A 86 -4.38 -0.26 -10.89
CA SER A 86 -4.49 -1.30 -11.91
C SER A 86 -3.38 -1.21 -12.96
N LEU A 87 -3.15 -2.32 -13.67
CA LEU A 87 -2.20 -2.39 -14.80
C LEU A 87 -2.46 -1.40 -15.93
N ALA A 88 -3.71 -0.98 -16.07
CA ALA A 88 -4.14 -0.03 -17.08
C ALA A 88 -4.11 1.41 -16.56
N ASP A 89 -3.45 1.66 -15.44
CA ASP A 89 -3.35 2.99 -14.87
C ASP A 89 -2.50 3.92 -15.75
N THR A 90 -3.11 4.44 -16.80
CA THR A 90 -2.60 5.51 -17.64
C THR A 90 -2.63 6.86 -16.92
N THR A 91 -3.13 6.92 -15.68
CA THR A 91 -3.28 8.18 -14.94
C THR A 91 -2.01 8.59 -14.21
N GLY A 92 -0.99 7.72 -14.18
CA GLY A 92 0.32 8.02 -13.59
C GLY A 92 0.30 8.09 -12.07
N ARG A 93 -0.66 7.42 -11.39
CA ARG A 93 -0.75 7.39 -9.92
C ARG A 93 0.23 6.42 -9.28
N LEU A 94 0.80 5.53 -10.06
CA LEU A 94 1.78 4.54 -9.62
C LEU A 94 3.10 4.76 -10.37
N LYS A 95 4.21 4.48 -9.69
CA LYS A 95 5.53 4.37 -10.31
C LYS A 95 6.25 3.14 -9.75
N THR A 96 7.22 2.64 -10.53
CA THR A 96 8.15 1.62 -10.05
C THR A 96 9.34 2.34 -9.40
N ALA A 97 9.59 2.05 -8.13
CA ALA A 97 10.77 2.53 -7.41
C ALA A 97 12.05 1.86 -7.93
N GLU A 98 13.23 2.38 -7.56
CA GLU A 98 14.51 1.81 -8.01
C GLU A 98 14.70 0.34 -7.61
N ASN A 99 14.13 -0.07 -6.47
CA ASN A 99 14.16 -1.45 -5.97
C ASN A 99 13.15 -2.39 -6.66
N GLY A 100 12.38 -1.90 -7.64
CA GLY A 100 11.39 -2.67 -8.38
C GLY A 100 10.01 -2.77 -7.72
N ASN A 101 9.82 -2.20 -6.52
CA ASN A 101 8.50 -2.15 -5.88
C ASN A 101 7.60 -1.10 -6.53
N ILE A 102 6.30 -1.39 -6.55
CA ILE A 102 5.28 -0.45 -7.03
C ILE A 102 4.85 0.45 -5.86
N ILE A 103 5.01 1.76 -6.03
CA ILE A 103 4.66 2.77 -5.02
C ILE A 103 3.72 3.83 -5.60
N SER A 104 3.11 4.63 -4.73
CA SER A 104 2.31 5.78 -5.16
C SER A 104 3.21 6.86 -5.78
N ASN A 105 2.73 7.46 -6.87
CA ASN A 105 3.29 8.64 -7.51
C ASN A 105 2.44 9.90 -7.22
N VAL A 106 1.47 9.79 -6.30
CA VAL A 106 0.59 10.88 -5.87
C VAL A 106 0.55 11.01 -4.34
N ARG A 107 1.56 10.44 -3.67
CA ARG A 107 1.80 10.53 -2.24
C ARG A 107 3.29 10.70 -1.97
N TRP A 108 3.64 11.73 -1.21
CA TRP A 108 5.03 12.12 -0.97
C TRP A 108 5.26 12.32 0.51
N LYS A 109 6.23 11.61 1.08
CA LYS A 109 6.66 11.78 2.47
C LYS A 109 7.65 12.94 2.57
N LEU A 110 7.42 13.83 3.53
CA LEU A 110 8.29 14.96 3.88
C LEU A 110 9.14 14.63 5.11
N GLU A 111 10.24 15.36 5.31
CA GLU A 111 11.25 15.07 6.37
C GLU A 111 10.69 15.12 7.80
N ASN A 112 9.66 15.93 8.04
CA ASN A 112 9.01 16.14 9.33
C ASN A 112 7.85 15.16 9.61
N GLY A 113 7.80 14.05 8.86
CA GLY A 113 6.79 13.00 8.99
C GLY A 113 5.44 13.35 8.38
N TYR A 114 5.29 14.53 7.77
CA TYR A 114 4.12 14.85 6.97
C TYR A 114 4.10 14.09 5.66
N ILE A 115 2.91 13.93 5.11
CA ILE A 115 2.66 13.34 3.81
C ILE A 115 1.79 14.31 3.01
N VAL A 116 2.19 14.58 1.77
CA VAL A 116 1.37 15.28 0.77
C VAL A 116 0.70 14.24 -0.11
N SER A 117 -0.60 14.34 -0.33
CA SER A 117 -1.33 13.43 -1.23
C SER A 117 -2.40 14.14 -2.04
N LEU A 118 -2.63 13.65 -3.27
CA LEU A 118 -3.68 14.13 -4.16
C LEU A 118 -4.97 13.30 -4.11
N GLU A 119 -5.02 12.24 -3.30
CA GLU A 119 -6.11 11.26 -3.35
C GLU A 119 -6.72 10.88 -1.99
N ILE A 120 -6.06 11.21 -0.88
CA ILE A 120 -6.47 10.73 0.44
C ILE A 120 -7.71 11.47 0.97
N ASP A 121 -8.65 10.70 1.51
CA ASP A 121 -9.84 11.20 2.21
C ASP A 121 -9.57 11.31 3.73
N LEU A 122 -10.24 12.26 4.40
CA LEU A 122 -10.14 12.45 5.87
C LEU A 122 -10.69 11.24 6.64
N GLU A 123 -11.68 10.54 6.09
CA GLU A 123 -12.27 9.33 6.68
C GLU A 123 -11.47 8.06 6.35
N ALA A 124 -10.29 8.19 5.75
CA ALA A 124 -9.49 7.04 5.39
C ALA A 124 -9.01 6.24 6.61
N SER A 125 -9.06 4.93 6.46
CA SER A 125 -8.43 3.91 7.30
C SER A 125 -7.25 3.30 6.54
N PHE A 126 -6.21 2.88 7.25
CA PHE A 126 -5.08 2.17 6.64
C PHE A 126 -5.12 0.68 6.90
N THR A 127 -4.68 -0.07 5.89
CA THR A 127 -4.47 -1.50 5.95
C THR A 127 -2.99 -1.84 6.15
N ASN A 128 -2.69 -3.09 6.48
CA ASN A 128 -1.33 -3.63 6.34
C ASN A 128 -1.06 -4.26 4.95
N ILE A 129 -1.86 -3.90 3.93
CA ILE A 129 -1.63 -4.29 2.53
C ILE A 129 -0.75 -3.20 1.90
N THR A 130 0.41 -3.58 1.37
CA THR A 130 1.25 -2.61 0.65
C THR A 130 0.67 -2.31 -0.73
N ILE A 131 0.96 -1.15 -1.30
CA ILE A 131 0.56 -0.80 -2.68
C ILE A 131 1.08 -1.84 -3.67
N ASP A 132 2.34 -2.24 -3.52
CA ASP A 132 2.98 -3.28 -4.33
C ASP A 132 2.26 -4.63 -4.26
N GLU A 133 1.94 -5.08 -3.04
CA GLU A 133 1.17 -6.31 -2.82
C GLU A 133 -0.20 -6.22 -3.50
N TYR A 134 -0.89 -5.08 -3.31
CA TYR A 134 -2.21 -4.86 -3.86
C TYR A 134 -2.23 -4.96 -5.38
N VAL A 135 -1.28 -4.28 -6.04
CA VAL A 135 -1.15 -4.28 -7.49
C VAL A 135 -0.75 -5.65 -8.01
N LYS A 136 0.21 -6.34 -7.38
CA LYS A 136 0.65 -7.68 -7.81
C LYS A 136 -0.49 -8.69 -7.75
N TYR A 137 -1.35 -8.64 -6.73
CA TYR A 137 -2.53 -9.50 -6.69
C TYR A 137 -3.51 -9.16 -7.82
N ASN A 138 -3.78 -7.88 -8.08
CA ASN A 138 -4.66 -7.46 -9.18
C ASN A 138 -4.16 -8.01 -10.53
N ILE A 139 -2.84 -7.95 -10.76
CA ILE A 139 -2.16 -8.54 -11.92
C ILE A 139 -2.38 -10.06 -11.97
N GLN A 140 -2.05 -10.76 -10.89
CA GLN A 140 -2.05 -12.21 -10.84
C GLN A 140 -3.45 -12.81 -10.98
N GLN A 141 -4.46 -12.15 -10.41
CA GLN A 141 -5.84 -12.62 -10.44
C GLN A 141 -6.64 -12.08 -11.63
N GLY A 142 -6.08 -11.13 -12.39
CA GLY A 142 -6.77 -10.47 -13.50
C GLY A 142 -7.98 -9.65 -13.04
N VAL A 143 -7.88 -9.01 -11.88
CA VAL A 143 -8.95 -8.20 -11.26
C VAL A 143 -8.52 -6.74 -11.11
N THR A 144 -9.50 -5.84 -11.00
CA THR A 144 -9.24 -4.39 -10.81
C THR A 144 -9.16 -3.99 -9.35
N CYS A 145 -9.63 -4.84 -8.43
CA CYS A 145 -9.58 -4.61 -6.99
C CYS A 145 -9.59 -5.94 -6.22
N TRP A 146 -9.12 -5.90 -4.98
CA TRP A 146 -9.24 -7.02 -4.08
C TRP A 146 -10.69 -7.19 -3.60
N PRO A 147 -11.13 -8.43 -3.34
CA PRO A 147 -12.39 -8.67 -2.65
C PRO A 147 -12.47 -7.94 -1.31
N ASN A 148 -13.56 -7.21 -1.06
CA ASN A 148 -13.78 -6.46 0.18
C ASN A 148 -13.49 -7.25 1.47
N PRO A 149 -13.88 -8.54 1.62
CA PRO A 149 -13.56 -9.30 2.83
C PRO A 149 -12.06 -9.42 3.11
N LEU A 150 -11.22 -9.55 2.08
CA LEU A 150 -9.77 -9.66 2.21
C LEU A 150 -9.13 -8.34 2.64
N ILE A 151 -9.67 -7.22 2.15
CA ILE A 151 -9.21 -5.88 2.54
C ILE A 151 -9.62 -5.59 3.98
N LYS A 152 -10.90 -5.81 4.32
CA LYS A 152 -11.46 -5.50 5.64
C LYS A 152 -10.72 -6.18 6.79
N SER A 153 -10.36 -7.45 6.63
CA SER A 153 -9.61 -8.21 7.65
C SER A 153 -8.19 -7.69 7.89
N ARG A 154 -7.71 -6.76 7.05
CA ARG A 154 -6.35 -6.22 7.06
C ARG A 154 -6.31 -4.73 7.38
N ILE A 155 -7.44 -4.11 7.73
CA ILE A 155 -7.47 -2.76 8.30
C ILE A 155 -6.80 -2.79 9.67
N VAL A 156 -5.81 -1.93 9.88
CA VAL A 156 -5.01 -1.87 11.10
C VAL A 156 -5.18 -0.55 11.86
N ASP A 157 -5.58 0.52 11.18
CA ASP A 157 -5.86 1.80 11.81
C ASP A 157 -7.07 2.46 11.13
N SER A 158 -8.15 2.64 11.90
CA SER A 158 -9.39 3.27 11.43
C SER A 158 -9.47 4.77 11.74
N ASN A 159 -8.50 5.33 12.47
CA ASN A 159 -8.43 6.75 12.78
C ASN A 159 -6.96 7.22 12.72
N PRO A 160 -6.35 7.16 11.53
CA PRO A 160 -4.90 7.22 11.41
C PRO A 160 -4.33 8.62 11.56
N PHE A 161 -5.12 9.65 11.33
CA PHE A 161 -4.60 11.02 11.21
C PHE A 161 -4.39 11.67 12.59
N THR A 162 -3.20 12.21 12.82
CA THR A 162 -2.91 13.07 13.99
C THR A 162 -3.08 14.54 13.65
N GLU A 163 -2.82 14.90 12.39
CA GLU A 163 -3.09 16.21 11.79
C GLU A 163 -3.56 16.02 10.36
N PHE A 164 -4.50 16.86 9.89
CA PHE A 164 -4.99 16.80 8.52
C PHE A 164 -5.37 18.18 8.01
N TYR A 165 -4.70 18.60 6.94
CA TYR A 165 -4.92 19.86 6.25
C TYR A 165 -5.34 19.59 4.82
N HIS A 166 -6.27 20.38 4.28
CA HIS A 166 -6.75 20.20 2.92
C HIS A 166 -6.86 21.53 2.19
N MET A 167 -6.53 21.49 0.90
CA MET A 167 -6.80 22.57 -0.03
C MET A 167 -7.49 22.00 -1.26
N GLY A 168 -8.77 22.31 -1.38
CA GLY A 168 -9.59 21.91 -2.52
C GLY A 168 -10.73 22.88 -2.68
N CYS A 169 -11.06 23.22 -3.92
CA CYS A 169 -12.27 23.96 -4.23
C CYS A 169 -12.57 23.87 -5.72
N ASN A 170 -13.85 23.78 -6.06
CA ASN A 170 -14.30 23.64 -7.44
C ASN A 170 -14.17 24.94 -8.25
N ASP A 171 -14.15 26.11 -7.59
CA ASP A 171 -14.24 27.42 -8.25
C ASP A 171 -13.09 28.39 -7.92
N CYS A 172 -12.02 27.97 -7.23
CA CYS A 172 -10.90 28.89 -6.98
C CYS A 172 -9.90 28.89 -8.14
N LYS A 173 -9.11 29.97 -8.21
CA LYS A 173 -7.90 29.99 -9.04
C LYS A 173 -6.99 28.85 -8.62
N LEU A 174 -6.50 28.11 -9.62
CA LEU A 174 -5.49 27.08 -9.42
C LEU A 174 -4.31 27.69 -8.67
N LYS A 175 -4.02 27.13 -7.50
CA LYS A 175 -2.76 27.39 -6.79
C LYS A 175 -1.81 26.24 -7.09
N GLN A 176 -0.54 26.58 -7.24
CA GLN A 176 0.52 25.64 -7.48
C GLN A 176 1.55 25.81 -6.36
N PHE A 177 1.93 24.70 -5.75
CA PHE A 177 3.01 24.67 -4.77
C PHE A 177 4.00 23.59 -5.17
N THR A 178 5.26 23.83 -4.86
CA THR A 178 6.29 22.79 -4.84
C THR A 178 6.26 22.07 -3.49
N LEU A 179 6.77 20.84 -3.40
CA LEU A 179 6.94 20.15 -2.12
C LEU A 179 7.88 20.92 -1.18
N GLY A 180 8.90 21.60 -1.72
CA GLY A 180 9.79 22.48 -0.96
C GLY A 180 9.03 23.64 -0.31
N GLN A 181 8.14 24.31 -1.05
CA GLN A 181 7.31 25.38 -0.50
C GLN A 181 6.37 24.88 0.60
N ILE A 182 5.77 23.70 0.44
CA ILE A 182 4.94 23.10 1.51
C ILE A 182 5.80 22.78 2.73
N THR A 183 7.03 22.28 2.53
CA THR A 183 7.96 22.00 3.62
C THR A 183 8.35 23.27 4.37
N GLU A 184 8.63 24.37 3.67
CA GLU A 184 8.88 25.69 4.26
C GLU A 184 7.66 26.16 5.07
N MET A 185 6.45 26.07 4.51
CA MET A 185 5.22 26.45 5.21
C MET A 185 5.00 25.68 6.51
N ILE A 186 5.32 24.39 6.52
CA ILE A 186 5.23 23.58 7.74
C ILE A 186 6.27 24.04 8.77
N ASN A 187 7.52 24.26 8.34
CA ASN A 187 8.61 24.63 9.24
C ASN A 187 8.41 26.03 9.84
N ASP A 188 7.84 26.95 9.06
CA ASP A 188 7.56 28.33 9.47
C ASP A 188 6.21 28.46 10.21
N GLY A 189 5.39 27.41 10.23
CA GLY A 189 4.07 27.42 10.88
C GLY A 189 3.01 28.23 10.12
N THR A 190 3.16 28.38 8.80
CA THR A 190 2.29 29.19 7.93
C THR A 190 1.38 28.34 7.01
N LEU A 191 1.34 27.02 7.22
CA LEU A 191 0.54 26.11 6.39
C LEU A 191 -0.96 26.48 6.36
N GLU A 192 -1.50 26.97 7.48
CA GLU A 192 -2.91 27.36 7.63
C GLU A 192 -3.30 28.63 6.83
N ASP A 193 -2.32 29.40 6.34
CA ASP A 193 -2.59 30.55 5.44
C ASP A 193 -3.06 30.09 4.05
N HIS A 194 -2.90 28.80 3.76
CA HIS A 194 -3.13 28.22 2.44
C HIS A 194 -4.01 26.97 2.47
N PHE A 195 -3.89 26.15 3.52
CA PHE A 195 -4.65 24.92 3.69
C PHE A 195 -5.59 25.04 4.89
N ASP A 196 -6.81 24.55 4.74
CA ASP A 196 -7.75 24.46 5.86
C ASP A 196 -7.33 23.32 6.78
N LYS A 197 -7.08 23.62 8.06
CA LYS A 197 -6.88 22.59 9.08
C LYS A 197 -8.21 21.95 9.43
N ILE A 198 -8.32 20.65 9.20
CA ILE A 198 -9.51 19.86 9.51
C ILE A 198 -9.31 19.03 10.79
N LYS A 199 -8.08 18.59 11.06
CA LYS A 199 -7.71 17.84 12.27
C LYS A 199 -6.37 18.31 12.82
#